data_AF-A0A7X7JZ72-F1
#
_entry.id   AF-A0A7X7JZ72-F1
#
_cell.length_a   1.000
_cell.length_b   1.000
_cell.length_c   1.000
_cell.angle_alpha   90.00
_cell.angle_beta   90.00
_cell.angle_gamma   90.00
#
_symmetry.space_group_name_H-M   'P 1'
#
loop_
_entity.id
_entity.type
_entity.pdbx_description
1 polymer ?
#
loop_
_entity_poly.entity_id
_entity_poly.type
_entity_poly.pdbx_seq_one_letter_code
_entity_poly.pdbx_strand_id
1 'polypeptide(L)'
;MDIRAFLSWARGAGTLVERDQPVAPYLELARHMAALEGQPVLFPNLAGFPGWRAVSGVCARRGHFAAALGCTVSEVTRRMADALAAPEYPTVVGAGPCQDVVEPRVDLVSLPIPQYHPLDGGRYVTSAIMVINDPDYGRNVAFHRLMVLDERRLAVRLVEGRGTHTAFGKTQADMPVAIAVGCPLQALLAAAMSPAKG
;
A
#
# COMPACT_ATOMS: atom_id res chain seq x y z
N MET A 1 -12.87 1.98 -4.05
CA MET A 1 -13.03 0.77 -3.24
C MET A 1 -11.91 0.74 -2.22
N ASP A 2 -12.21 1.11 -0.97
CA ASP A 2 -11.26 0.96 0.14
C ASP A 2 -11.07 -0.52 0.51
N ILE A 3 -10.16 -0.80 1.44
CA ILE A 3 -9.83 -2.16 1.85
C ILE A 3 -10.99 -2.88 2.55
N ARG A 4 -11.83 -2.16 3.31
CA ARG A 4 -12.99 -2.75 4.01
C ARG A 4 -14.06 -3.17 2.99
N ALA A 5 -14.30 -2.34 1.98
CA ALA A 5 -15.17 -2.64 0.85
C ALA A 5 -14.61 -3.81 0.01
N PHE A 6 -13.29 -3.84 -0.22
CA PHE A 6 -12.65 -4.97 -0.91
C PHE A 6 -12.84 -6.29 -0.17
N LEU A 7 -12.63 -6.32 1.15
CA LEU A 7 -12.86 -7.53 1.95
C LEU A 7 -14.31 -8.01 1.86
N SER A 8 -15.27 -7.08 1.91
CA SER A 8 -16.70 -7.40 1.78
C SER A 8 -17.03 -7.97 0.39
N TRP A 9 -16.50 -7.34 -0.66
CA TRP A 9 -16.64 -7.82 -2.04
C TRP A 9 -16.01 -9.20 -2.25
N ALA A 10 -14.77 -9.40 -1.80
CA ALA A 10 -14.06 -10.67 -1.97
C ALA A 10 -14.72 -11.82 -1.21
N ARG A 11 -15.29 -11.54 -0.02
CA ARG A 11 -16.10 -12.48 0.75
C ARG A 11 -17.39 -12.83 0.01
N GLY A 12 -18.13 -11.84 -0.49
CA GLY A 12 -19.34 -12.07 -1.29
C GLY A 12 -19.07 -12.85 -2.58
N ALA A 13 -17.90 -12.67 -3.18
CA ALA A 13 -17.45 -13.41 -4.36
C ALA A 13 -16.90 -14.82 -4.05
N GLY A 14 -16.80 -15.22 -2.77
CA GLY A 14 -16.24 -16.52 -2.37
C GLY A 14 -14.75 -16.68 -2.67
N THR A 15 -14.00 -15.58 -2.80
CA THR A 15 -12.57 -15.60 -3.18
C THR A 15 -11.63 -15.32 -2.02
N LEU A 16 -12.15 -14.81 -0.89
CA LEU A 16 -11.39 -14.48 0.31
C LEU A 16 -11.13 -15.73 1.15
N VAL A 17 -9.85 -16.01 1.43
CA VAL A 17 -9.44 -16.99 2.44
C VAL A 17 -9.34 -16.28 3.79
N GLU A 18 -9.86 -16.89 4.85
CA GLU A 18 -9.67 -16.41 6.23
C GLU A 18 -8.82 -17.43 7.00
N ARG A 19 -7.81 -16.94 7.74
CA ARG A 19 -6.90 -17.77 8.54
C ARG A 19 -7.10 -17.47 10.03
N ASP A 20 -7.98 -18.22 10.68
CA ASP A 20 -8.39 -17.93 12.06
C ASP A 20 -7.26 -18.14 13.08
N GLN A 21 -6.35 -19.07 12.79
CA GLN A 21 -5.20 -19.35 13.65
C GLN A 21 -4.27 -18.11 13.71
N PRO A 22 -3.72 -17.77 14.89
CA PRO A 22 -2.72 -16.71 15.00
C PRO A 22 -1.51 -16.99 14.10
N VAL A 23 -1.14 -16.02 13.27
CA VAL A 23 0.00 -16.12 12.34
C VAL A 23 1.09 -15.14 12.74
N ALA A 24 2.34 -15.59 12.85
CA ALA A 24 3.47 -14.74 13.17
C ALA A 24 3.87 -13.84 11.97
N PRO A 25 4.07 -12.52 12.18
CA PRO A 25 4.59 -11.64 11.12
C PRO A 25 5.99 -12.00 10.63
N TYR A 26 6.81 -12.65 11.47
CA TYR A 26 8.15 -13.11 11.10
C TYR A 26 8.07 -14.41 10.29
N LEU A 27 8.31 -14.31 8.99
CA LEU A 27 8.37 -15.39 8.00
C LEU A 27 7.08 -16.20 7.77
N GLU A 28 6.30 -16.50 8.81
CA GLU A 28 5.11 -17.34 8.72
C GLU A 28 4.02 -16.71 7.87
N LEU A 29 3.71 -15.43 8.10
CA LEU A 29 2.79 -14.67 7.27
C LEU A 29 3.18 -14.77 5.79
N ALA A 30 4.47 -14.62 5.47
CA ALA A 30 4.99 -14.70 4.11
C ALA A 30 4.84 -16.10 3.48
N ARG A 31 5.04 -17.16 4.25
CA ARG A 31 4.78 -18.54 3.79
C ARG A 31 3.30 -18.75 3.45
N HIS A 32 2.38 -18.26 4.29
CA HIS A 32 0.95 -18.34 3.98
C HIS A 32 0.59 -17.56 2.71
N MET A 33 1.13 -16.34 2.54
CA MET A 33 0.90 -15.53 1.35
C MET A 33 1.42 -16.23 0.09
N ALA A 34 2.63 -16.80 0.14
CA ALA A 34 3.26 -17.50 -0.98
C ALA A 34 2.45 -18.74 -1.40
N ALA A 35 2.00 -19.55 -0.43
CA ALA A 35 1.21 -20.76 -0.70
C ALA A 35 -0.16 -20.49 -1.36
N LEU A 36 -0.64 -19.25 -1.31
CA LEU A 36 -1.92 -18.84 -1.86
C LEU A 36 -1.81 -18.13 -3.21
N GLU A 37 -0.59 -17.89 -3.71
CA GLU A 37 -0.31 -17.36 -5.05
C GLU A 37 -1.20 -16.17 -5.46
N GLY A 38 -1.32 -15.18 -4.58
CA GLY A 38 -2.10 -13.97 -4.83
C GLY A 38 -3.60 -14.10 -4.63
N GLN A 39 -4.10 -15.23 -4.10
CA GLN A 39 -5.47 -15.28 -3.57
C GLN A 39 -5.59 -14.31 -2.37
N PRO A 40 -6.67 -13.50 -2.31
CA PRO A 40 -6.93 -12.66 -1.16
C PRO A 40 -7.00 -13.47 0.13
N VAL A 41 -6.25 -13.06 1.13
CA VAL A 41 -6.23 -13.71 2.44
C VAL A 41 -6.29 -12.68 3.56
N LEU A 42 -7.17 -12.92 4.52
CA LEU A 42 -7.33 -12.15 5.74
C LEU A 42 -6.77 -12.95 6.92
N PHE A 43 -5.86 -12.32 7.65
CA PHE A 43 -5.31 -12.79 8.91
C PHE A 43 -5.93 -11.96 10.03
N PRO A 44 -7.05 -12.42 10.65
CA PRO A 44 -7.70 -11.72 11.74
C PRO A 44 -6.87 -11.66 13.03
N ASN A 45 -5.89 -12.55 13.19
CA ASN A 45 -5.08 -12.65 14.39
C ASN A 45 -3.59 -12.74 14.03
N LEU A 46 -2.78 -11.79 14.52
CA LEU A 46 -1.33 -11.82 14.37
C LEU A 46 -0.67 -12.19 15.71
N ALA A 47 0.14 -13.25 15.71
CA ALA A 47 0.75 -13.76 16.93
C ALA A 47 1.67 -12.70 17.57
N GLY A 48 1.41 -12.35 18.83
CA GLY A 48 2.14 -11.30 19.55
C GLY A 48 1.60 -9.87 19.33
N PHE A 49 0.58 -9.67 18.50
CA PHE A 49 0.04 -8.35 18.15
C PHE A 49 -1.49 -8.31 18.29
N PRO A 50 -2.02 -8.24 19.53
CA PRO A 50 -3.47 -8.23 19.76
C PRO A 50 -4.14 -7.02 19.10
N GLY A 51 -5.33 -7.23 18.52
CA GLY A 51 -6.10 -6.20 17.82
C GLY A 51 -5.62 -5.88 16.40
N TRP A 52 -4.42 -6.33 16.02
CA TRP A 52 -3.90 -6.15 14.67
C TRP A 52 -4.36 -7.25 13.71
N ARG A 53 -4.57 -6.85 12.46
CA ARG A 53 -4.99 -7.71 11.37
C ARG A 53 -4.13 -7.44 10.14
N ALA A 54 -3.93 -8.45 9.30
CA ALA A 54 -3.27 -8.29 8.01
C ALA A 54 -4.14 -8.81 6.88
N VAL A 55 -4.01 -8.20 5.70
CA VAL A 55 -4.62 -8.69 4.46
C VAL A 55 -3.57 -8.69 3.36
N SER A 56 -3.59 -9.72 2.53
CA SER A 56 -2.75 -9.84 1.34
C SER A 56 -3.59 -10.23 0.11
N GLY A 57 -2.97 -10.19 -1.08
CA GLY A 57 -3.61 -10.53 -2.34
C GLY A 57 -4.53 -9.45 -2.93
N VAL A 58 -4.64 -8.28 -2.30
CA VAL A 58 -5.55 -7.20 -2.73
C VAL A 58 -5.27 -6.74 -4.17
N CYS A 59 -4.00 -6.51 -4.51
CA CYS A 59 -3.57 -6.04 -5.83
C CYS A 59 -3.12 -7.16 -6.78
N ALA A 60 -3.42 -8.43 -6.48
CA ALA A 60 -2.79 -9.57 -7.16
C ALA A 60 -3.48 -9.98 -8.48
N ARG A 61 -4.70 -9.52 -8.75
CA ARG A 61 -5.49 -9.95 -9.92
C ARG A 61 -6.15 -8.78 -10.63
N ARG A 62 -6.19 -8.83 -11.96
CA ARG A 62 -6.86 -7.81 -12.79
C ARG A 62 -8.34 -7.65 -12.45
N GLY A 63 -9.01 -8.74 -12.07
CA GLY A 63 -10.41 -8.72 -11.63
C GLY A 63 -10.65 -7.83 -10.42
N HIS A 64 -9.69 -7.69 -9.50
CA HIS A 64 -9.82 -6.82 -8.34
C HIS A 64 -9.86 -5.34 -8.75
N PHE A 65 -9.00 -4.95 -9.70
CA PHE A 65 -8.99 -3.61 -10.26
C PHE A 65 -10.24 -3.33 -11.10
N ALA A 66 -10.69 -4.31 -11.90
CA ALA A 66 -11.93 -4.20 -12.66
C ALA A 66 -13.14 -3.96 -11.74
N ALA A 67 -13.26 -4.73 -10.65
CA ALA A 67 -14.28 -4.53 -9.64
C ALA A 67 -14.15 -3.16 -8.94
N ALA A 68 -12.93 -2.73 -8.60
CA ALA A 68 -12.69 -1.43 -7.99
C ALA A 68 -13.03 -0.25 -8.91
N LEU A 69 -12.86 -0.41 -10.22
CA LEU A 69 -13.16 0.60 -11.24
C LEU A 69 -14.60 0.51 -11.77
N GLY A 70 -15.38 -0.50 -11.36
CA GLY A 70 -16.73 -0.72 -11.88
C GLY A 70 -16.76 -1.05 -13.38
N CYS A 71 -15.76 -1.78 -13.88
CA CYS A 71 -15.63 -2.13 -15.29
C CYS A 71 -15.26 -3.62 -15.48
N THR A 72 -15.17 -4.05 -16.74
CA THR A 72 -14.64 -5.37 -17.08
C THR A 72 -13.11 -5.37 -17.13
N VAL A 73 -12.49 -6.56 -17.04
CA VAL A 73 -11.02 -6.70 -17.08
C VAL A 73 -10.41 -6.14 -18.37
N SER A 74 -11.09 -6.30 -19.51
CA SER A 74 -10.63 -5.77 -20.80
C SER A 74 -10.65 -4.23 -20.86
N GLU A 75 -11.46 -3.59 -20.04
CA GLU A 75 -11.59 -2.12 -20.01
C GLU A 75 -10.61 -1.45 -19.05
N VAL A 76 -9.94 -2.17 -18.15
CA VAL A 76 -9.05 -1.59 -17.13
C VAL A 76 -8.00 -0.67 -17.75
N THR A 77 -7.30 -1.13 -18.79
CA THR A 77 -6.27 -0.33 -19.47
C THR A 77 -6.84 0.95 -20.07
N ARG A 78 -8.01 0.86 -20.72
CA ARG A 78 -8.69 2.03 -21.30
C ARG A 78 -9.07 3.03 -20.21
N ARG A 79 -9.66 2.56 -19.10
CA ARG A 79 -10.03 3.41 -17.95
C ARG A 79 -8.82 4.13 -17.35
N MET A 80 -7.68 3.45 -17.26
CA MET A 80 -6.43 4.06 -16.79
C MET A 80 -5.93 5.14 -17.75
N ALA A 81 -6.00 4.91 -19.06
CA ALA A 81 -5.61 5.89 -20.07
C ALA A 81 -6.55 7.12 -20.06
N ASP A 82 -7.86 6.90 -19.98
CA ASP A 82 -8.88 7.96 -19.91
C ASP A 82 -8.63 8.85 -18.67
N ALA A 83 -8.37 8.23 -17.51
CA ALA A 83 -8.09 8.95 -16.26
C ALA A 83 -6.75 9.73 -16.30
N LEU A 84 -5.76 9.23 -17.04
CA LEU A 84 -4.49 9.95 -17.24
C LEU A 84 -4.66 11.15 -18.19
N ALA A 85 -5.51 11.02 -19.21
CA ALA A 85 -5.76 12.08 -20.18
C ALA A 85 -6.60 13.22 -19.60
N ALA A 86 -7.47 12.93 -18.63
CA ALA A 86 -8.31 13.91 -17.95
C ALA A 86 -8.33 13.65 -16.43
N PRO A 87 -7.26 14.02 -15.71
CA PRO A 87 -7.16 13.75 -14.28
C PRO A 87 -8.11 14.64 -13.48
N GLU A 88 -8.77 14.05 -12.49
CA GLU A 88 -9.54 14.75 -11.48
C GLU A 88 -8.79 14.76 -10.14
N TYR A 89 -8.81 15.90 -9.45
CA TYR A 89 -8.18 16.03 -8.15
C TYR A 89 -9.18 15.74 -7.03
N PRO A 90 -8.81 14.92 -6.03
CA PRO A 90 -9.70 14.60 -4.93
C PRO A 90 -9.97 15.84 -4.08
N THR A 91 -11.19 15.97 -3.59
CA THR A 91 -11.59 17.01 -2.64
C THR A 91 -10.85 16.83 -1.31
N VAL A 92 -10.38 17.95 -0.74
CA VAL A 92 -9.81 17.96 0.60
C VAL A 92 -10.95 17.93 1.61
N VAL A 93 -10.91 16.98 2.54
CA VAL A 93 -11.86 16.84 3.63
C VAL A 93 -11.20 17.18 4.96
N GLY A 94 -11.97 17.71 5.92
CA GLY A 94 -11.43 18.15 7.21
C GLY A 94 -11.01 17.01 8.14
N ALA A 95 -11.59 15.82 7.99
CA ALA A 95 -11.25 14.63 8.76
C ALA A 95 -11.50 13.35 7.95
N GLY A 96 -10.80 12.27 8.29
CA GLY A 96 -11.02 10.96 7.70
C GLY A 96 -10.71 9.81 8.66
N PRO A 97 -11.20 8.58 8.39
CA PRO A 97 -11.05 7.45 9.32
C PRO A 97 -9.60 7.07 9.67
N CYS A 98 -8.63 7.49 8.86
CA CYS A 98 -7.21 7.30 9.17
C CYS A 98 -6.71 8.17 10.33
N GLN A 99 -7.53 9.09 10.84
CA GLN A 99 -7.24 9.99 11.96
C GLN A 99 -7.98 9.58 13.25
N ASP A 100 -8.72 8.46 13.26
CA ASP A 100 -9.43 7.97 14.44
C ASP A 100 -8.48 7.62 15.61
N VAL A 101 -7.24 7.23 15.27
CA VAL A 101 -6.16 6.95 16.23
C VAL A 101 -4.92 7.73 15.81
N VAL A 102 -4.38 8.53 16.73
CA VAL A 102 -3.13 9.27 16.54
C VAL A 102 -2.17 8.88 17.65
N GLU A 103 -1.05 8.25 17.29
CA GLU A 103 -0.02 7.84 18.24
C GLU A 103 1.01 8.97 18.45
N PRO A 104 1.05 9.61 19.64
CA PRO A 104 1.98 10.72 19.89
C PRO A 104 3.43 10.26 20.05
N ARG A 105 3.64 8.98 20.41
CA ARG A 105 4.95 8.36 20.53
C ARG A 105 5.09 7.28 19.47
N VAL A 106 5.90 7.59 18.46
CA VAL A 106 6.18 6.66 17.36
C VAL A 106 7.09 5.54 17.84
N ASP A 107 6.61 4.31 17.66
CA ASP A 107 7.38 3.07 17.81
C ASP A 107 7.04 2.12 16.64
N LEU A 108 7.85 2.16 15.59
CA LEU A 108 7.73 1.29 14.43
C LEU A 108 8.05 -0.17 14.75
N VAL A 109 8.86 -0.45 15.79
CA VAL A 109 9.24 -1.83 16.11
C VAL A 109 8.12 -2.58 16.83
N SER A 110 7.18 -1.86 17.45
CA SER A 110 5.96 -2.41 18.04
C SER A 110 4.89 -2.83 17.02
N LEU A 111 5.02 -2.40 15.75
CA LEU A 111 4.05 -2.71 14.71
C LEU A 111 4.29 -4.11 14.11
N PRO A 112 3.22 -4.80 13.66
CA PRO A 112 3.30 -6.14 13.06
C PRO A 112 3.82 -6.11 11.61
N ILE A 113 4.87 -5.32 11.34
CA ILE A 113 5.49 -5.23 10.02
C ILE A 113 6.20 -6.56 9.73
N PRO A 114 5.88 -7.26 8.63
CA PRO A 114 6.45 -8.59 8.38
C PRO A 114 7.93 -8.54 8.01
N GLN A 115 8.63 -9.63 8.30
CA GLN A 115 9.85 -9.99 7.59
C GLN A 115 9.50 -11.14 6.64
N TYR A 116 9.80 -10.97 5.35
CA TYR A 116 9.29 -11.87 4.32
C TYR A 116 10.23 -13.05 4.07
N HIS A 117 11.54 -12.78 4.08
CA HIS A 117 12.57 -13.77 3.83
C HIS A 117 13.65 -13.79 4.94
N PRO A 118 14.29 -14.95 5.19
CA PRO A 118 15.34 -15.06 6.21
C PRO A 118 16.55 -14.15 5.96
N LEU A 119 16.81 -13.81 4.70
CA LEU A 119 17.93 -12.97 4.27
C LEU A 119 17.54 -11.50 4.04
N ASP A 120 16.30 -11.11 4.35
CA ASP A 120 15.92 -9.69 4.32
C ASP A 120 16.75 -8.93 5.37
N GLY A 121 17.21 -7.73 5.01
CA GLY A 121 17.95 -6.86 5.94
C GLY A 121 17.12 -6.33 7.13
N GLY A 122 15.82 -6.62 7.16
CA GLY A 122 14.90 -6.21 8.21
C GLY A 122 13.43 -6.48 7.85
N ARG A 123 12.52 -5.92 8.65
CA ARG A 123 11.07 -5.93 8.38
C ARG A 123 10.72 -4.92 7.30
N TYR A 124 9.76 -5.23 6.43
CA TYR A 124 9.39 -4.39 5.30
C TYR A 124 7.91 -4.04 5.27
N VAL A 125 7.62 -2.76 5.00
CA VAL A 125 6.32 -2.35 4.48
C VAL A 125 6.37 -2.40 2.96
N THR A 126 5.50 -3.21 2.35
CA THR A 126 5.49 -3.48 0.89
C THR A 126 4.24 -2.98 0.18
N SER A 127 3.20 -2.63 0.93
CA SER A 127 1.88 -2.23 0.43
C SER A 127 1.58 -0.73 0.59
N ALA A 128 2.60 0.06 0.92
CA ALA A 128 2.47 1.50 1.10
C ALA A 128 2.69 2.26 -0.21
N ILE A 129 1.90 3.31 -0.39
CA ILE A 129 2.21 4.39 -1.33
C ILE A 129 2.78 5.56 -0.54
N MET A 130 3.87 6.12 -1.06
CA MET A 130 4.49 7.33 -0.52
C MET A 130 4.02 8.53 -1.33
N VAL A 131 3.48 9.51 -0.64
CA VAL A 131 3.03 10.80 -1.17
C VAL A 131 4.08 11.85 -0.83
N ILE A 132 4.52 12.58 -1.85
CA ILE A 132 5.45 13.70 -1.73
C ILE A 132 4.92 14.88 -2.55
N ASN A 133 5.51 16.06 -2.36
CA ASN A 133 5.29 17.21 -3.23
C ASN A 133 6.58 17.54 -3.98
N ASP A 134 6.62 17.26 -5.28
CA ASP A 134 7.69 17.70 -6.17
C ASP A 134 7.64 19.25 -6.28
N PRO A 135 8.78 19.95 -6.13
CA PRO A 135 8.82 21.41 -6.23
C PRO A 135 8.32 22.00 -7.56
N ASP A 136 8.46 21.26 -8.67
CA ASP A 136 8.10 21.71 -10.01
C ASP A 136 6.72 21.19 -10.45
N TYR A 137 6.42 19.93 -10.12
CA TYR A 137 5.26 19.20 -10.66
C TYR A 137 4.14 18.99 -9.64
N GLY A 138 4.36 19.34 -8.37
CA GLY A 138 3.40 19.11 -7.30
C GLY A 138 3.33 17.65 -6.87
N ARG A 139 2.13 17.17 -6.53
CA ARG A 139 1.94 15.88 -5.85
C ARG A 139 2.43 14.70 -6.71
N ASN A 140 3.36 13.91 -6.17
CA ASN A 140 3.78 12.63 -6.71
C ASN A 140 3.46 11.50 -5.73
N VAL A 141 2.86 10.41 -6.23
CA VAL A 141 2.47 9.24 -5.43
C VAL A 141 3.04 7.99 -6.07
N ALA A 142 3.79 7.20 -5.31
CA ALA A 142 4.42 5.98 -5.83
C ALA A 142 4.55 4.90 -4.77
N PHE A 143 4.58 3.63 -5.19
CA PHE A 143 4.99 2.54 -4.30
C PHE A 143 6.46 2.63 -3.95
N HIS A 144 6.76 2.42 -2.68
CA HIS A 144 8.11 2.27 -2.18
C HIS A 144 8.14 1.15 -1.14
N ARG A 145 9.12 0.24 -1.26
CA ARG A 145 9.39 -0.71 -0.17
C ARG A 145 10.16 0.02 0.92
N LEU A 146 9.74 -0.16 2.17
CA LEU A 146 10.27 0.58 3.31
C LEU A 146 10.79 -0.40 4.35
N MET A 147 12.09 -0.41 4.59
CA MET A 147 12.72 -1.27 5.60
C MET A 147 12.71 -0.57 6.96
N VAL A 148 12.24 -1.23 8.01
CA VAL A 148 12.34 -0.73 9.39
C VAL A 148 13.80 -0.77 9.82
N LEU A 149 14.33 0.40 10.22
CA LEU A 149 15.66 0.51 10.81
C LEU A 149 15.61 0.48 12.33
N ASP A 150 14.67 1.22 12.92
CA ASP A 150 14.44 1.33 14.36
C ASP A 150 13.03 1.86 14.67
N GLU A 151 12.79 2.30 15.91
CA GLU A 151 11.50 2.81 16.41
C GLU A 151 10.95 3.99 15.60
N ARG A 152 11.78 4.75 14.89
CA ARG A 152 11.39 6.02 14.26
C ARG A 152 11.89 6.18 12.83
N ARG A 153 12.71 5.28 12.31
CA ARG A 153 13.34 5.40 10.98
C ARG A 153 13.03 4.23 10.06
N LEU A 154 12.78 4.59 8.79
CA LEU A 154 12.64 3.68 7.67
C LEU A 154 13.74 3.97 6.64
N ALA A 155 14.25 2.93 5.97
CA ALA A 155 15.05 3.08 4.76
C ALA A 155 14.18 2.87 3.51
N VAL A 156 14.35 3.75 2.54
CA VAL A 156 13.66 3.69 1.24
C VAL A 156 14.68 3.70 0.10
N ARG A 157 14.45 2.88 -0.92
CA ARG A 157 15.22 2.94 -2.17
C ARG A 157 14.50 3.83 -3.17
N LEU A 158 15.11 4.96 -3.50
CA LEU A 158 14.64 5.83 -4.58
C LEU A 158 15.28 5.40 -5.89
N VAL A 159 14.47 4.85 -6.80
CA VAL A 159 14.96 4.45 -8.13
C VAL A 159 15.28 5.69 -8.96
N GLU A 160 16.47 5.71 -9.54
CA GLU A 160 17.02 6.82 -10.30
C GLU A 160 16.10 7.24 -11.45
N GLY A 161 15.95 8.55 -11.63
CA GLY A 161 15.14 9.14 -12.70
C GLY A 161 13.61 9.08 -12.49
N ARG A 162 13.11 8.30 -11.52
CA ARG A 162 11.68 8.26 -11.16
C ARG A 162 11.26 9.52 -10.38
N GLY A 163 9.95 9.81 -10.38
CA GLY A 163 9.38 11.05 -9.82
C GLY A 163 9.89 11.37 -8.42
N THR A 164 9.87 10.40 -7.49
CA THR A 164 10.37 10.61 -6.13
C THR A 164 11.86 10.92 -6.07
N HIS A 165 12.70 10.22 -6.85
CA HIS A 165 14.13 10.49 -6.90
C HIS A 165 14.41 11.89 -7.44
N THR A 166 13.74 12.29 -8.53
CA THR A 166 13.96 13.61 -9.12
C THR A 166 13.44 14.74 -8.23
N ALA A 167 12.31 14.55 -7.56
CA ALA A 167 11.79 15.51 -6.58
C ALA A 167 12.77 15.67 -5.39
N PHE A 168 13.29 14.57 -4.87
CA PHE A 168 14.25 14.59 -3.77
C PHE A 168 15.53 15.34 -4.15
N GLY A 169 16.08 15.10 -5.36
CA GLY A 169 17.28 15.79 -5.85
C GLY A 169 17.11 17.30 -6.05
N LYS A 170 15.87 17.80 -6.06
CA LYS A 170 15.53 19.24 -6.13
C LYS A 170 15.27 19.85 -4.76
N THR A 171 15.19 19.05 -3.71
CA THR A 171 14.87 19.51 -2.36
C THR A 171 16.17 19.82 -1.60
N GLN A 172 16.28 21.02 -1.05
CA GLN A 172 17.48 21.46 -0.31
C GLN A 172 17.47 21.05 1.18
N ALA A 173 16.30 20.70 1.71
CA ALA A 173 16.08 20.27 3.09
C ALA A 173 15.44 18.87 3.12
N ASP A 174 15.01 18.43 4.30
CA ASP A 174 14.20 17.22 4.41
C ASP A 174 12.91 17.36 3.60
N MET A 175 12.65 16.39 2.73
CA MET A 175 11.43 16.34 1.92
C MET A 175 10.28 15.81 2.78
N PRO A 176 9.19 16.57 2.98
CA PRO A 176 8.01 16.05 3.66
C PRO A 176 7.42 14.85 2.89
N VAL A 177 7.15 13.77 3.62
CA VAL A 177 6.56 12.55 3.06
C VAL A 177 5.37 12.11 3.90
N ALA A 178 4.36 11.53 3.23
CA ALA A 178 3.32 10.76 3.90
C ALA A 178 3.33 9.33 3.36
N ILE A 179 3.26 8.35 4.25
CA ILE A 179 3.26 6.92 3.90
C ILE A 179 1.88 6.38 4.24
N ALA A 180 1.13 5.98 3.22
CA ALA A 180 -0.24 5.54 3.38
C ALA A 180 -0.38 4.04 3.07
N VAL A 181 -0.77 3.26 4.07
CA VAL A 181 -1.01 1.81 3.98
C VAL A 181 -2.51 1.55 3.96
N GLY A 182 -2.95 0.61 3.12
CA GLY A 182 -4.36 0.27 3.01
C GLY A 182 -5.19 1.31 2.24
N CYS A 183 -4.58 1.95 1.24
CA CYS A 183 -5.27 2.89 0.35
C CYS A 183 -6.30 2.18 -0.54
N PRO A 184 -7.29 2.90 -1.08
CA PRO A 184 -8.21 2.36 -2.08
C PRO A 184 -7.49 1.78 -3.31
N LEU A 185 -8.04 0.70 -3.88
CA LEU A 185 -7.40 -0.01 -5.01
C LEU A 185 -7.12 0.89 -6.22
N GLN A 186 -7.98 1.89 -6.47
CA GLN A 186 -7.77 2.84 -7.56
C GLN A 186 -6.52 3.71 -7.33
N ALA A 187 -6.28 4.14 -6.10
CA ALA A 187 -5.09 4.92 -5.74
C ALA A 187 -3.82 4.05 -5.79
N LEU A 188 -3.91 2.81 -5.32
CA LEU A 188 -2.83 1.84 -5.45
C LEU A 188 -2.51 1.58 -6.94
N LEU A 189 -3.51 1.37 -7.78
CA LEU A 189 -3.31 1.17 -9.22
C LEU A 189 -2.64 2.39 -9.88
N ALA A 190 -3.11 3.61 -9.59
CA ALA A 190 -2.53 4.84 -10.11
C ALA A 190 -1.06 5.01 -9.66
N ALA A 191 -0.75 4.72 -8.40
CA ALA A 191 0.61 4.79 -7.86
C ALA A 191 1.58 3.75 -8.45
N ALA A 192 1.07 2.71 -9.12
CA ALA A 192 1.86 1.73 -9.86
C ALA A 192 2.07 2.11 -11.33
N MET A 193 1.44 3.18 -11.82
CA MET A 193 1.64 3.68 -13.19
C MET A 193 2.99 4.40 -13.33
N SER A 194 3.47 4.51 -14.56
CA SER A 194 4.67 5.28 -14.92
C SER A 194 4.34 6.34 -15.97
N PRO A 195 3.47 7.32 -15.66
CA PRO A 195 3.22 8.42 -16.58
C PRO A 195 4.48 9.28 -16.75
N ALA A 196 4.42 10.24 -17.68
CA ALA A 196 5.37 11.33 -17.70
C ALA A 196 5.29 12.11 -16.37
N LYS A 197 6.33 12.91 -16.07
CA LYS A 197 6.33 13.78 -14.90
C LYS A 197 5.39 14.96 -15.13
N GLY A 198 4.73 15.41 -14.07
CA GLY A 198 3.58 16.32 -14.16
C GLY A 198 2.28 15.56 -14.37
#